data_AF-A0A7W3N6G3-F1
#
_entry.id   AF-A0A7W3N6G3-F1
#
_cell.length_a   1.000
_cell.length_b   1.000
_cell.length_c   1.000
_cell.angle_alpha   90.00
_cell.angle_beta   90.00
_cell.angle_gamma   90.00
#
_symmetry.space_group_name_H-M   'P 1'
#
loop_
_entity.id
_entity.type
_entity.pdbx_description
1 polymer ?
#
loop_
_entity_poly.entity_id
_entity_poly.type
_entity_poly.pdbx_seq_one_letter_code
_entity_poly.pdbx_strand_id
1 'polypeptide(L)' 'MKWLHFLFNERCPKCKQVLNTSKSNALRSTVVKVCPSNHYQKEFHPALETYVESDEVL' A
#
# COMPACT_ATOMS: atom_id res chain seq x y z
N MET A 1 15.06 16.57 8.39
CA MET A 1 14.26 15.96 7.31
C MET A 1 13.21 15.00 7.89
N LYS A 2 12.18 15.51 8.58
CA LYS A 2 11.10 14.68 9.19
C LYS A 2 9.76 14.74 8.45
N TRP A 3 9.62 15.67 7.51
CA TRP A 3 8.35 15.94 6.81
C TRP A 3 8.11 15.00 5.62
N LEU A 4 9.16 14.45 5.01
CA LEU A 4 9.03 13.47 3.92
C LEU A 4 8.33 12.17 4.39
N HIS A 5 8.52 11.75 5.65
CA HIS A 5 7.88 10.55 6.19
C HIS A 5 6.36 10.62 6.23
N PHE A 6 5.77 11.82 6.30
CA PHE A 6 4.31 11.96 6.33
C PHE A 6 3.66 11.68 4.97
N LEU A 7 4.37 11.90 3.86
CA LEU A 7 3.87 11.62 2.51
C LEU A 7 3.96 10.14 2.15
N PHE A 8 4.87 9.38 2.79
CA PHE A 8 5.05 7.95 2.51
C PHE A 8 4.23 7.03 3.42
N ASN A 9 3.73 7.54 4.56
CA ASN A 9 2.88 6.80 5.48
C ASN A 9 1.42 6.84 5.01
N GLU A 10 1.12 6.16 3.91
CA GLU A 10 -0.27 5.89 3.53
C GLU A 10 -0.99 5.18 4.67
N ARG A 11 -2.24 5.59 4.91
CA ARG A 11 -3.09 5.07 5.97
C ARG A 11 -4.33 4.43 5.39
N CYS A 12 -4.82 3.40 6.07
CA CYS A 12 -6.08 2.78 5.75
C CYS A 12 -7.22 3.81 5.83
N PRO A 13 -8.08 3.94 4.81
CA PRO A 13 -9.19 4.88 4.84
C PRO A 13 -10.22 4.52 5.93
N LYS A 14 -10.37 3.23 6.25
CA LYS A 14 -11.30 2.70 7.26
C LYS A 14 -10.80 2.86 8.69
N CYS A 15 -9.67 2.26 9.05
CA CYS A 15 -9.18 2.25 10.45
C CYS A 15 -8.06 3.26 10.75
N LYS A 16 -7.62 4.03 9.75
CA LYS A 16 -6.56 5.06 9.87
C LYS A 16 -5.17 4.55 10.30
N GLN A 17 -4.99 3.23 10.43
CA GLN A 17 -3.69 2.62 10.69
C GLN A 17 -2.76 2.78 9.48
N VAL A 18 -1.45 2.81 9.73
CA VAL A 18 -0.43 2.89 8.66
C VAL A 18 -0.45 1.59 7.86
N LEU A 19 -0.41 1.69 6.54
CA LEU A 19 -0.30 0.54 5.66
C LEU A 19 1.14 -0.01 5.70
N ASN A 20 1.25 -1.33 5.84
CA ASN A 20 2.53 -2.02 5.81
C ASN A 20 2.83 -2.50 4.39
N THR A 21 4.07 -2.34 3.94
CA THR A 21 4.52 -2.95 2.67
C THR A 21 4.61 -4.46 2.88
N SER A 22 3.69 -5.22 2.31
CA SER A 22 3.58 -6.67 2.49
C SER A 22 4.46 -7.44 1.52
N LYS A 23 4.48 -7.04 0.24
CA LYS A 23 5.22 -7.75 -0.81
C LYS A 23 5.86 -6.76 -1.79
N SER A 24 7.18 -6.82 -1.90
CA SER A 24 7.95 -6.30 -3.03
C SER A 24 8.48 -7.50 -3.81
N ASN A 25 7.74 -7.97 -4.81
CA ASN A 25 8.28 -9.00 -5.69
C ASN A 25 9.31 -8.31 -6.60
N ALA A 26 10.59 -8.44 -6.30
CA ALA A 26 11.68 -7.77 -7.04
C ALA A 26 11.64 -8.08 -8.55
N LEU A 27 11.16 -9.27 -8.92
CA LEU A 27 10.96 -9.69 -10.32
C LEU A 27 9.78 -9.01 -11.02
N ARG A 28 8.75 -8.59 -10.29
CA ARG A 28 7.55 -7.95 -10.85
C ARG A 28 7.51 -6.43 -10.60
N SER A 29 8.47 -5.91 -9.82
CA SER A 29 8.53 -4.54 -9.32
C SER A 29 7.21 -4.02 -8.72
N THR A 30 6.30 -4.94 -8.37
CA THR A 30 4.99 -4.61 -7.79
C THR A 30 5.19 -4.31 -6.31
N VAL A 31 4.66 -3.17 -5.86
CA VAL A 31 4.70 -2.78 -4.44
C VAL A 31 3.30 -2.90 -3.88
N VAL A 32 3.12 -3.79 -2.90
CA VAL A 32 1.83 -4.03 -2.25
C VAL A 32 1.86 -3.48 -0.83
N LYS A 33 0.98 -2.53 -0.53
CA LYS A 33 0.75 -1.98 0.80
C LYS A 33 -0.58 -2.48 1.35
N VAL A 34 -0.58 -3.07 2.53
CA VAL A 34 -1.75 -3.69 3.14
C VAL A 34 -1.99 -3.13 4.53
N CYS A 35 -3.25 -2.91 4.87
CA CYS A 35 -3.68 -2.57 6.20
C CYS A 35 -3.45 -3.78 7.12
N PRO A 36 -2.81 -3.65 8.29
CA PRO A 36 -2.59 -4.77 9.21
C PRO A 36 -3.88 -5.43 9.71
N SER A 37 -5.01 -4.71 9.67
CA SER A 37 -6.35 -5.26 9.95
C SER A 37 -7.09 -5.76 8.70
N ASN A 38 -6.41 -5.96 7.56
CA ASN A 38 -6.97 -6.44 6.28
C ASN A 38 -8.14 -5.64 5.66
N HIS A 39 -8.39 -4.43 6.14
CA HIS A 39 -9.46 -3.56 5.65
C HIS A 39 -9.21 -2.89 4.29
N TYR A 40 -7.96 -2.90 3.83
CA TYR A 40 -7.55 -2.11 2.67
C TYR A 40 -6.21 -2.62 2.13
N GLN A 41 -6.07 -2.62 0.82
CA GLN A 41 -4.81 -2.91 0.11
C GLN A 41 -4.65 -1.97 -1.07
N LYS A 42 -3.40 -1.61 -1.34
CA LYS A 42 -3.00 -0.82 -2.50
C LYS A 42 -1.82 -1.48 -3.18
N GLU A 43 -1.97 -1.80 -4.46
CA GLU A 43 -0.96 -2.45 -5.29
C GLU A 43 -0.51 -1.50 -6.39
N PHE A 44 0.79 -1.24 -6.47
CA PHE A 44 1.39 -0.51 -7.58
C PHE A 44 1.81 -1.48 -8.68
N HIS A 45 1.31 -1.28 -9.90
CA HIS A 45 1.61 -2.09 -11.07
C HIS A 45 2.47 -1.27 -12.07
N PRO A 46 3.79 -1.46 -12.11
CA PRO A 46 4.68 -0.67 -12.97
C PRO A 46 4.37 -0.81 -14.46
N ALA A 47 3.97 -2.02 -14.90
CA ALA A 47 3.63 -2.29 -16.29
C ALA A 47 2.40 -1.49 -16.80
N LEU A 48 1.57 -1.00 -15.87
CA LEU A 48 0.38 -0.21 -16.15
C LEU A 48 0.52 1.23 -15.67
N GLU A 49 1.66 1.59 -15.07
CA GLU A 49 1.92 2.89 -14.43
C GLU A 49 0.79 3.36 -13.48
N THR A 50 0.12 2.40 -12.82
CA THR A 50 -1.10 2.67 -12.05
C THR A 50 -1.13 1.97 -10.70
N TYR A 51 -2.07 2.39 -9.86
CA TYR A 51 -2.38 1.78 -8.57
C TYR A 51 -3.75 1.10 -8.63
N VAL A 52 -3.84 -0.08 -8.04
CA VAL A 52 -5.11 -0.78 -7.79
C VAL A 52 -5.37 -0.75 -6.29
N GLU A 53 -6.55 -0.27 -5.91
CA GLU A 53 -6.97 -0.12 -4.51
C GLU A 53 -8.15 -1.07 -4.25
N SER A 54 -8.09 -1.81 -3.14
CA SER A 54 -9.07 -2.83 -2.77
C SER A 54 -9.48 -2.67 -1.31
N ASP A 55 -10.79 -2.58 -1.05
CA ASP A 55 -11.38 -2.34 0.28
C ASP A 55 -11.62 -3.62 1.11
N GLU A 56 -11.35 -4.81 0.57
CA GLU A 56 -11.48 -6.09 1.28
C GLU A 56 -10.37 -7.05 0.85
N VAL A 57 -9.50 -7.42 1.80
CA VAL A 57 -8.53 -8.49 1.64
C VAL A 57 -9.05 -9.67 2.46
N LEU A 58 -9.69 -10.63 1.79
CA LEU A 58 -10.14 -11.90 2.38
C LEU A 58 -8.96 -12.70 2.96
#